data_AF-A0A7G7MHN7-F1
#
_entry.id   AF-A0A7G7MHN7-F1
#
_cell.length_a   1.000
_cell.length_b   1.000
_cell.length_c   1.000
_cell.angle_alpha   90.00
_cell.angle_beta   90.00
_cell.angle_gamma   90.00
#
_symmetry.space_group_name_H-M   'P 1'
#
loop_
_entity.id
_entity.type
_entity.pdbx_description
1 polymer ?
#
loop_
_entity_poly.entity_id
_entity_poly.type
_entity_poly.pdbx_seq_one_letter_code
_entity_poly.pdbx_strand_id
1 'polypeptide(L)'
;MSIAQYVLENAEGALRVLSGYRRQEPPADAKRFAGRRSASGLPPKVDLREWMTEVEDQGQTNTCTANATAGAYEYLMKRHLGDDAYDVSRLFIYYNARTGSGEEEVSDEGAVLVDVIDGLRRYGACAETSWPFDTDVVDEEPAAEAYTEAESFLVEDVQLVPTDLDAWRSALAEGYPIIFGISLYDSFYQHRRPGLVPMPTPREAELAQHGGHAMLCVGYSDVDQVFIVRNSWGADWGDRGYCYMPYAYLMDPAQNGGDSWIIRQVEVLDEEAGWGEEESVLTEPGTFLAEMDDETYGELVDAMGDVAFERRMALLFVAVASADGEVEDAELAEAALLLQPVLDSLESSMSPEKLLRKAQKLYDGDDGEDLVGETIVLFAEHVPTDVLGSLLGQLRQVVEAGDGEDEDETEVLDAIVTAWQVEELVAGGDDDSGEDASEDEDESEEEDDEEYEDDEAEDEEEDGEREDGEEEEDEGEYEEDDERER
;
A
#
# COMPACT_ATOMS: atom_id res chain seq x y z
N MET A 1 13.64 2.64 26.44
CA MET A 1 14.76 2.25 25.56
C MET A 1 14.67 3.12 24.32
N SER A 2 15.75 3.38 23.57
CA SER A 2 15.58 4.00 22.26
C SER A 2 14.78 3.04 21.40
N ILE A 3 13.67 3.50 20.84
CA ILE A 3 13.08 2.84 19.67
C ILE A 3 14.10 2.99 18.54
N ALA A 4 14.30 1.95 17.74
CA ALA A 4 15.14 2.03 16.57
C ALA A 4 14.34 2.74 15.48
N GLN A 5 14.69 3.99 15.17
CA GLN A 5 14.07 4.74 14.09
C GLN A 5 14.30 3.99 12.77
N TYR A 6 13.22 3.74 12.03
CA TYR A 6 13.31 3.21 10.67
C TYR A 6 13.68 4.36 9.73
N VAL A 7 14.57 4.12 8.77
CA VAL A 7 15.11 5.15 7.88
C VAL A 7 15.10 4.62 6.46
N LEU A 8 14.28 5.24 5.62
CA LEU A 8 14.20 4.97 4.19
C LEU A 8 15.36 5.66 3.47
N GLU A 9 15.97 4.97 2.51
CA GLU A 9 16.95 5.52 1.56
C GLU A 9 16.43 5.35 0.12
N ASN A 10 16.35 6.45 -0.64
CA ASN A 10 15.95 6.41 -2.05
C ASN A 10 17.14 6.03 -2.95
N ALA A 11 16.89 5.75 -4.23
CA ALA A 11 17.91 5.37 -5.21
C ALA A 11 19.04 6.43 -5.44
N GLU A 12 18.88 7.64 -4.93
CA GLU A 12 19.83 8.76 -5.04
C GLU A 12 20.63 8.99 -3.75
N GLY A 13 20.34 8.25 -2.67
CA GLY A 13 20.95 8.40 -1.35
C GLY A 13 20.32 9.48 -0.47
N ALA A 14 19.10 9.92 -0.79
CA ALA A 14 18.32 10.80 0.09
C ALA A 14 17.67 9.96 1.21
N LEU A 15 17.70 10.47 2.44
CA LEU A 15 17.21 9.77 3.64
C LEU A 15 15.92 10.42 4.19
N ARG A 16 14.95 9.61 4.59
CA ARG A 16 13.74 10.04 5.33
C ARG A 16 13.53 9.13 6.55
N VAL A 17 13.44 9.73 7.73
CA VAL A 17 13.19 9.00 8.99
C VAL A 17 11.68 8.78 9.18
N LEU A 18 11.27 7.55 9.47
CA LEU A 18 9.88 7.20 9.81
C LEU A 18 9.72 6.92 11.30
N SER A 19 9.34 7.96 12.04
CA SER A 19 8.89 7.87 13.44
C SER A 19 7.69 8.78 13.77
N GLY A 20 6.94 9.23 12.75
CA GLY A 20 5.85 10.21 12.91
C GLY A 20 4.49 9.65 13.30
N TYR A 21 4.14 8.46 12.80
CA TYR A 21 2.92 7.77 13.19
C TYR A 21 3.22 6.72 14.25
N ARG A 22 2.69 6.96 15.46
CA ARG A 22 2.63 5.97 16.54
C ARG A 22 1.34 5.15 16.34
N ARG A 23 1.44 3.85 16.00
CA ARG A 23 0.26 2.96 15.89
C ARG A 23 -0.41 2.75 17.25
N GLN A 24 -1.72 2.89 17.30
CA GLN A 24 -2.57 2.53 18.43
C GLN A 24 -3.84 1.83 17.92
N GLU A 25 -4.44 0.95 18.73
CA GLU A 25 -5.77 0.43 18.41
C GLU A 25 -6.84 1.53 18.61
N PRO A 26 -7.72 1.79 17.63
CA PRO A 26 -8.79 2.77 17.77
C PRO A 26 -9.75 2.45 18.94
N PRO A 27 -10.31 3.46 19.63
CA PRO A 27 -11.25 3.25 20.74
C PRO A 27 -12.42 2.33 20.38
N ALA A 28 -12.74 1.38 21.26
CA ALA A 28 -13.81 0.40 21.02
C ALA A 28 -15.22 1.01 20.89
N ASP A 29 -15.43 2.22 21.39
CA ASP A 29 -16.65 3.03 21.28
C ASP A 29 -16.57 4.12 20.17
N ALA A 30 -15.52 4.12 19.36
CA ALA A 30 -15.39 5.01 18.21
C ALA A 30 -16.59 4.86 17.25
N LYS A 31 -17.16 5.99 16.82
CA LYS A 31 -18.25 6.04 15.85
C LYS A 31 -17.75 5.51 14.51
N ARG A 32 -18.18 4.32 14.09
CA ARG A 32 -17.77 3.75 12.80
C ARG A 32 -18.49 4.41 11.63
N PHE A 33 -17.81 4.51 10.48
CA PHE A 33 -18.41 4.84 9.20
C PHE A 33 -19.33 3.71 8.73
N ALA A 34 -20.34 4.07 7.95
CA ALA A 34 -21.19 3.13 7.23
C ALA A 34 -21.69 3.85 5.97
N GLY A 35 -21.37 3.27 4.81
CA GLY A 35 -21.72 3.85 3.51
C GLY A 35 -23.23 3.97 3.30
N ARG A 36 -23.65 5.04 2.63
CA ARG A 36 -25.02 5.25 2.13
C ARG A 36 -25.30 4.50 0.83
N ARG A 37 -24.25 3.97 0.19
CA ARG A 37 -24.24 3.27 -1.11
C ARG A 37 -23.86 1.81 -0.91
N SER A 38 -24.35 0.94 -1.78
CA SER A 38 -23.81 -0.42 -1.96
C SER A 38 -22.69 -0.39 -3.00
N ALA A 39 -21.77 -1.37 -2.98
CA ALA A 39 -20.67 -1.52 -3.95
C ALA A 39 -21.08 -1.22 -5.40
N SER A 40 -22.12 -1.90 -5.88
CA SER A 40 -22.70 -1.76 -7.22
C SER A 40 -23.45 -0.44 -7.50
N GLY A 41 -23.28 0.57 -6.63
CA GLY A 41 -23.77 1.93 -6.76
C GLY A 41 -22.70 2.99 -6.41
N LEU A 42 -21.43 2.57 -6.39
CA LEU A 42 -20.25 3.42 -6.39
C LEU A 42 -19.83 3.70 -7.86
N PRO A 43 -19.17 4.83 -8.14
CA PRO A 43 -18.49 5.03 -9.43
C PRO A 43 -17.23 4.15 -9.52
N PRO A 44 -16.70 3.85 -10.72
CA PRO A 44 -15.45 3.12 -10.91
C PRO A 44 -14.21 3.95 -10.53
N LYS A 45 -14.36 5.27 -10.37
CA LYS A 45 -13.27 6.22 -10.18
C LYS A 45 -13.74 7.43 -9.39
N VAL A 46 -12.93 7.86 -8.43
CA VAL A 46 -13.13 9.11 -7.67
C VAL A 46 -11.79 9.84 -7.56
N ASP A 47 -11.77 11.13 -7.90
CA ASP A 47 -10.61 12.00 -7.70
C ASP A 47 -11.03 13.29 -6.98
N LEU A 48 -10.56 13.48 -5.74
CA LEU A 48 -10.84 14.67 -4.94
C LEU A 48 -9.72 15.73 -5.03
N ARG A 49 -8.68 15.53 -5.86
CA ARG A 49 -7.50 16.41 -5.95
C ARG A 49 -7.82 17.85 -6.34
N GLU A 50 -8.90 18.11 -7.10
CA GLU A 50 -9.35 19.48 -7.42
C GLU A 50 -9.55 20.33 -6.15
N TRP A 51 -10.04 19.72 -5.06
CA TRP A 51 -10.35 20.39 -3.80
C TRP A 51 -9.30 20.17 -2.72
N MET A 52 -8.09 19.70 -3.07
CA MET A 52 -6.94 19.71 -2.17
C MET A 52 -6.21 21.07 -2.17
N THR A 53 -5.52 21.37 -1.07
CA THR A 53 -4.47 22.40 -0.94
C THR A 53 -3.16 21.92 -1.58
N GLU A 54 -2.15 22.80 -1.67
CA GLU A 54 -0.82 22.43 -2.19
C GLU A 54 -0.16 21.36 -1.30
N VAL A 55 0.72 20.51 -1.85
CA VAL A 55 1.30 19.41 -1.04
C VAL A 55 2.41 19.91 -0.14
N GLU A 56 2.15 19.81 1.16
CA GLU A 56 3.04 20.21 2.24
C GLU A 56 4.29 19.33 2.36
N ASP A 57 5.37 19.89 2.91
CA ASP A 57 6.56 19.13 3.36
C ASP A 57 6.69 19.22 4.89
N GLN A 58 6.77 18.05 5.54
CA GLN A 58 7.09 17.89 6.96
C GLN A 58 8.60 18.06 7.25
N GLY A 59 9.43 18.09 6.21
CA GLY A 59 10.89 18.09 6.33
C GLY A 59 11.40 16.82 6.99
N GLN A 60 12.19 16.97 8.05
CA GLN A 60 12.74 15.86 8.85
C GLN A 60 12.08 15.74 10.24
N THR A 61 10.89 16.32 10.41
CA THR A 61 10.11 16.26 11.66
C THR A 61 9.17 15.06 11.67
N ASN A 62 8.71 14.64 12.84
CA ASN A 62 7.79 13.51 13.02
C ASN A 62 6.30 13.91 12.90
N THR A 63 5.97 15.00 12.18
CA THR A 63 4.63 15.63 12.13
C THR A 63 3.61 14.99 11.16
N CYS A 64 3.86 13.82 10.55
CA CYS A 64 3.05 13.34 9.41
C CYS A 64 1.55 13.16 9.72
N THR A 65 1.21 12.67 10.92
CA THR A 65 -0.19 12.54 11.39
C THR A 65 -0.93 13.87 11.42
N ALA A 66 -0.24 14.97 11.77
CA ALA A 66 -0.79 16.31 11.72
C ALA A 66 -0.89 16.86 10.28
N ASN A 67 0.04 16.52 9.39
CA ASN A 67 -0.02 16.94 7.97
C ASN A 67 -1.19 16.26 7.25
N ALA A 68 -1.36 14.94 7.43
CA ALA A 68 -2.49 14.19 6.85
C ALA A 68 -3.84 14.72 7.36
N THR A 69 -3.94 15.02 8.66
CA THR A 69 -5.15 15.58 9.25
C THR A 69 -5.41 17.03 8.80
N ALA A 70 -4.36 17.86 8.69
CA ALA A 70 -4.47 19.23 8.17
C ALA A 70 -5.02 19.22 6.74
N GLY A 71 -4.47 18.39 5.84
CA GLY A 71 -4.96 18.27 4.47
C GLY A 71 -6.43 17.84 4.37
N ALA A 72 -6.91 17.00 5.29
CA ALA A 72 -8.33 16.61 5.37
C ALA A 72 -9.22 17.78 5.84
N TYR A 73 -8.73 18.58 6.79
CA TYR A 73 -9.42 19.75 7.31
C TYR A 73 -9.50 20.88 6.27
N GLU A 74 -8.38 21.16 5.61
CA GLU A 74 -8.24 22.12 4.52
C GLU A 74 -9.09 21.78 3.31
N TYR A 75 -9.20 20.48 2.97
CA TYR A 75 -10.16 20.03 1.96
C TYR A 75 -11.60 20.45 2.31
N LEU A 76 -12.05 20.18 3.54
CA LEU A 76 -13.40 20.57 3.98
C LEU A 76 -13.58 22.10 3.97
N MET A 77 -12.54 22.85 4.36
CA MET A 77 -12.53 24.31 4.24
C MET A 77 -12.63 24.77 2.78
N LYS A 78 -11.85 24.20 1.86
CA LYS A 78 -11.88 24.54 0.43
C LYS A 78 -13.21 24.15 -0.22
N ARG A 79 -13.84 23.04 0.17
CA ARG A 79 -15.21 22.66 -0.25
C ARG A 79 -16.28 23.65 0.26
N HIS A 80 -16.11 24.28 1.42
CA HIS A 80 -17.10 25.18 2.04
C HIS A 80 -16.89 26.68 1.75
N LEU A 81 -15.64 27.14 1.69
CA LEU A 81 -15.23 28.53 1.54
C LEU A 81 -14.73 28.87 0.13
N GLY A 82 -14.32 27.88 -0.67
CA GLY A 82 -13.72 28.10 -1.99
C GLY A 82 -12.42 28.89 -1.89
N ASP A 83 -12.29 29.96 -2.67
CA ASP A 83 -11.11 30.84 -2.73
C ASP A 83 -10.83 31.61 -1.41
N ASP A 84 -11.78 31.64 -0.46
CA ASP A 84 -11.60 32.24 0.88
C ASP A 84 -11.05 31.23 1.93
N ALA A 85 -10.68 30.01 1.51
CA ALA A 85 -10.01 29.02 2.36
C ALA A 85 -8.54 29.40 2.66
N TYR A 86 -7.96 28.77 3.70
CA TYR A 86 -6.58 28.99 4.15
C TYR A 86 -6.02 27.72 4.79
N ASP A 87 -4.69 27.60 4.80
CA ASP A 87 -3.97 26.43 5.30
C ASP A 87 -3.89 26.45 6.85
N VAL A 88 -3.99 25.29 7.51
CA VAL A 88 -4.11 25.20 8.98
C VAL A 88 -2.80 24.80 9.64
N SER A 89 -2.54 25.34 10.84
CA SER A 89 -1.24 25.14 11.50
C SER A 89 -1.00 23.68 11.88
N ARG A 90 -0.11 23.02 11.15
CA ARG A 90 0.31 21.64 11.42
C ARG A 90 1.02 21.51 12.75
N LEU A 91 1.82 22.51 13.15
CA LEU A 91 2.48 22.50 14.45
C LEU A 91 1.50 22.72 15.61
N PHE A 92 0.45 23.53 15.43
CA PHE A 92 -0.62 23.66 16.45
C PHE A 92 -1.33 22.32 16.65
N ILE A 93 -1.69 21.63 15.56
CA ILE A 93 -2.32 20.32 15.57
C ILE A 93 -1.41 19.28 16.25
N TYR A 94 -0.13 19.23 15.85
CA TYR A 94 0.85 18.25 16.33
C TYR A 94 1.28 18.46 17.80
N TYR A 95 1.42 19.72 18.24
CA TYR A 95 1.69 20.02 19.64
C TYR A 95 0.52 19.57 20.54
N ASN A 96 -0.71 19.95 20.18
CA ASN A 96 -1.87 19.65 20.99
C ASN A 96 -2.12 18.13 21.13
N ALA A 97 -1.90 17.35 20.06
CA ALA A 97 -1.93 15.89 20.11
C ALA A 97 -1.00 15.34 21.20
N ARG A 98 0.29 15.72 21.17
CA ARG A 98 1.29 15.22 22.13
C ARG A 98 1.05 15.71 23.57
N THR A 99 0.40 16.85 23.78
CA THR A 99 -0.06 17.22 25.15
C THR A 99 -1.26 16.39 25.65
N GLY A 100 -1.97 15.68 24.76
CA GLY A 100 -3.09 14.81 25.11
C GLY A 100 -2.68 13.51 25.81
N SER A 101 -1.52 12.97 25.45
CA SER A 101 -0.99 11.67 25.91
C SER A 101 -0.74 11.59 27.42
N GLY A 102 -0.49 12.74 28.07
CA GLY A 102 -0.10 12.82 29.48
C GLY A 102 1.41 12.69 29.75
N GLU A 103 2.26 12.80 28.73
CA GLU A 103 3.71 12.90 28.85
C GLU A 103 4.13 14.19 29.63
N GLU A 104 5.21 14.14 30.43
CA GLU A 104 5.63 15.28 31.30
C GLU A 104 6.43 16.37 30.56
N GLU A 105 7.04 16.04 29.41
CA GLU A 105 7.75 16.94 28.50
C GLU A 105 7.32 16.59 27.06
N VAL A 106 7.16 17.58 26.18
CA VAL A 106 6.79 17.37 24.76
C VAL A 106 8.05 17.31 23.90
N SER A 107 8.12 16.33 23.00
CA SER A 107 9.26 16.08 22.10
C SER A 107 8.79 15.60 20.72
N ASP A 108 9.58 15.85 19.67
CA ASP A 108 9.28 15.43 18.29
C ASP A 108 9.45 13.92 18.07
N GLU A 109 8.58 13.12 18.68
CA GLU A 109 8.62 11.65 18.70
C GLU A 109 7.38 10.99 18.07
N GLY A 110 6.64 11.74 17.25
CA GLY A 110 5.41 11.29 16.59
C GLY A 110 4.15 11.39 17.45
N ALA A 111 3.00 11.06 16.87
CA ALA A 111 1.71 11.05 17.55
C ALA A 111 0.83 9.87 17.08
N VAL A 112 -0.20 9.53 17.88
CA VAL A 112 -1.28 8.59 17.52
C VAL A 112 -2.41 9.38 16.85
N LEU A 113 -3.12 8.82 15.85
CA LEU A 113 -4.14 9.59 15.11
C LEU A 113 -5.33 10.01 15.99
N VAL A 114 -5.71 9.18 16.98
CA VAL A 114 -6.81 9.51 17.91
C VAL A 114 -6.53 10.76 18.75
N ASP A 115 -5.29 10.98 19.21
CA ASP A 115 -4.92 12.17 19.98
C ASP A 115 -4.89 13.43 19.08
N VAL A 116 -4.53 13.28 17.80
CA VAL A 116 -4.64 14.37 16.81
C VAL A 116 -6.11 14.76 16.59
N ILE A 117 -6.99 13.77 16.47
CA ILE A 117 -8.44 13.94 16.27
C ILE A 117 -9.10 14.57 17.51
N ASP A 118 -8.79 14.09 18.71
CA ASP A 118 -9.33 14.67 19.95
C ASP A 118 -8.71 16.03 20.28
N GLY A 119 -7.49 16.31 19.81
CA GLY A 119 -6.91 17.65 19.76
C GLY A 119 -7.77 18.62 18.93
N LEU A 120 -8.12 18.26 17.69
CA LEU A 120 -9.00 19.06 16.83
C LEU A 120 -10.44 19.22 17.39
N ARG A 121 -10.98 18.21 18.05
CA ARG A 121 -12.29 18.30 18.73
C ARG A 121 -12.28 19.26 19.93
N ARG A 122 -11.15 19.37 20.62
CA ARG A 122 -11.01 20.12 21.87
C ARG A 122 -10.51 21.55 21.67
N TYR A 123 -9.65 21.78 20.69
CA TYR A 123 -8.98 23.06 20.44
C TYR A 123 -9.21 23.62 19.05
N GLY A 124 -9.58 22.78 18.06
CA GLY A 124 -9.69 23.17 16.65
C GLY A 124 -8.31 23.34 16.01
N ALA A 125 -8.23 24.16 14.95
CA ALA A 125 -6.97 24.60 14.36
C ALA A 125 -7.00 26.09 13.99
N CYS A 126 -5.89 26.80 14.21
CA CYS A 126 -5.65 28.13 13.68
C CYS A 126 -5.05 28.05 12.27
N ALA A 127 -4.96 29.18 11.57
CA ALA A 127 -4.22 29.28 10.32
C ALA A 127 -2.71 29.03 10.53
N GLU A 128 -2.05 28.41 9.55
CA GLU A 128 -0.60 28.27 9.49
C GLU A 128 0.09 29.64 9.57
N THR A 129 -0.53 30.71 9.06
CA THR A 129 0.00 32.09 9.23
C THR A 129 0.02 32.62 10.66
N SER A 130 -0.77 32.03 11.58
CA SER A 130 -0.85 32.41 13.00
C SER A 130 0.08 31.59 13.90
N TRP A 131 0.45 30.38 13.49
CA TRP A 131 1.48 29.56 14.13
C TRP A 131 2.26 28.75 13.07
N PRO A 132 3.26 29.34 12.39
CA PRO A 132 3.85 28.74 11.19
C PRO A 132 4.66 27.48 11.43
N PHE A 133 4.70 26.63 10.40
CA PHE A 133 5.59 25.47 10.30
C PHE A 133 7.07 25.89 10.23
N ASP A 134 7.66 26.13 11.40
CA ASP A 134 9.08 26.36 11.63
C ASP A 134 9.67 25.19 12.42
N THR A 135 10.65 24.50 11.83
CA THR A 135 11.24 23.28 12.40
C THR A 135 12.06 23.54 13.66
N ASP A 136 12.43 24.78 13.96
CA ASP A 136 13.14 25.15 15.20
C ASP A 136 12.20 25.21 16.42
N VAL A 137 10.87 25.19 16.25
CA VAL A 137 9.86 25.37 17.32
C VAL A 137 8.81 24.25 17.42
N VAL A 138 9.07 23.07 16.86
CA VAL A 138 8.15 21.91 16.84
C VAL A 138 7.62 21.53 18.23
N ASP A 139 8.42 21.75 19.27
CA ASP A 139 8.11 21.38 20.67
C ASP A 139 7.68 22.58 21.54
N GLU A 140 7.55 23.79 20.98
CA GLU A 140 7.10 24.97 21.74
C GLU A 140 5.56 25.06 21.82
N GLU A 141 5.05 25.51 22.98
CA GLU A 141 3.61 25.74 23.21
C GLU A 141 3.09 26.89 22.33
N PRO A 142 2.06 26.67 21.49
CA PRO A 142 1.50 27.71 20.65
C PRO A 142 0.99 28.92 21.43
N ALA A 143 1.13 30.11 20.85
CA ALA A 143 0.67 31.35 21.47
C ALA A 143 -0.83 31.29 21.84
N ALA A 144 -1.21 31.89 22.97
CA ALA A 144 -2.61 31.89 23.44
C ALA A 144 -3.59 32.53 22.43
N GLU A 145 -3.10 33.43 21.59
CA GLU A 145 -3.81 33.99 20.44
C GLU A 145 -4.18 32.91 19.40
N ALA A 146 -3.31 31.94 19.11
CA ALA A 146 -3.58 30.83 18.19
C ALA A 146 -4.70 29.92 18.73
N TYR A 147 -4.67 29.59 20.02
CA TYR A 147 -5.77 28.88 20.69
C TYR A 147 -7.11 29.63 20.59
N THR A 148 -7.08 30.97 20.75
CA THR A 148 -8.28 31.82 20.67
C THR A 148 -8.86 31.86 19.25
N GLU A 149 -8.02 31.71 18.22
CA GLU A 149 -8.45 31.60 16.83
C GLU A 149 -9.05 30.21 16.55
N ALA A 150 -8.34 29.15 16.99
CA ALA A 150 -8.68 27.75 16.78
C ALA A 150 -10.04 27.33 17.39
N GLU A 151 -10.48 27.96 18.49
CA GLU A 151 -11.82 27.80 19.09
C GLU A 151 -12.98 28.00 18.08
N SER A 152 -12.74 28.70 16.97
CA SER A 152 -13.76 28.94 15.93
C SER A 152 -13.91 27.77 14.94
N PHE A 153 -13.02 26.77 14.99
CA PHE A 153 -12.77 25.76 13.96
C PHE A 153 -12.67 24.34 14.55
N LEU A 154 -13.59 24.01 15.46
CA LEU A 154 -13.69 22.68 16.07
C LEU A 154 -14.23 21.61 15.10
N VAL A 155 -13.76 20.38 15.23
CA VAL A 155 -14.34 19.21 14.56
C VAL A 155 -15.45 18.59 15.42
N GLU A 156 -16.65 18.42 14.86
CA GLU A 156 -17.78 17.78 15.58
C GLU A 156 -17.94 16.28 15.25
N ASP A 157 -17.94 15.89 13.97
CA ASP A 157 -18.18 14.50 13.55
C ASP A 157 -16.95 13.89 12.89
N VAL A 158 -16.49 12.77 13.45
CA VAL A 158 -15.35 11.99 12.96
C VAL A 158 -15.74 10.52 13.04
N GLN A 159 -15.48 9.78 11.97
CA GLN A 159 -15.84 8.37 11.89
C GLN A 159 -14.65 7.48 11.56
N LEU A 160 -14.54 6.35 12.25
CA LEU A 160 -13.57 5.30 11.96
C LEU A 160 -14.04 4.49 10.74
N VAL A 161 -13.29 4.51 9.64
CA VAL A 161 -13.52 3.66 8.47
C VAL A 161 -12.88 2.29 8.74
N PRO A 162 -13.58 1.16 8.57
CA PRO A 162 -12.92 -0.14 8.63
C PRO A 162 -11.91 -0.30 7.48
N THR A 163 -10.89 -1.14 7.68
CA THR A 163 -10.06 -1.68 6.57
C THR A 163 -10.94 -2.63 5.76
N ASP A 164 -11.59 -2.08 4.74
CA ASP A 164 -12.59 -2.73 3.88
C ASP A 164 -12.74 -1.89 2.60
N LEU A 165 -12.61 -2.52 1.43
CA LEU A 165 -12.52 -1.82 0.15
C LEU A 165 -13.81 -1.06 -0.18
N ASP A 166 -14.97 -1.65 0.09
CA ASP A 166 -16.26 -1.00 -0.13
C ASP A 166 -16.49 0.18 0.82
N ALA A 167 -16.08 0.09 2.09
CA ALA A 167 -16.14 1.20 3.02
C ALA A 167 -15.21 2.36 2.62
N TRP A 168 -14.00 2.07 2.15
CA TRP A 168 -13.08 3.10 1.65
C TRP A 168 -13.61 3.76 0.38
N ARG A 169 -13.96 2.99 -0.65
CA ARG A 169 -14.56 3.52 -1.88
C ARG A 169 -15.86 4.28 -1.58
N SER A 170 -16.72 3.79 -0.70
CA SER A 170 -17.94 4.51 -0.30
C SER A 170 -17.68 5.78 0.53
N ALA A 171 -16.60 5.88 1.30
CA ALA A 171 -16.24 7.11 2.00
C ALA A 171 -15.76 8.19 1.02
N LEU A 172 -14.88 7.79 0.08
CA LEU A 172 -14.34 8.66 -0.96
C LEU A 172 -15.44 9.11 -1.94
N ALA A 173 -16.33 8.20 -2.38
CA ALA A 173 -17.47 8.53 -3.24
C ALA A 173 -18.56 9.37 -2.53
N GLU A 174 -18.63 9.35 -1.19
CA GLU A 174 -19.39 10.32 -0.39
C GLU A 174 -18.66 11.67 -0.20
N GLY A 175 -17.46 11.83 -0.78
CA GLY A 175 -16.66 13.04 -0.74
C GLY A 175 -15.82 13.21 0.52
N TYR A 176 -15.49 12.14 1.26
CA TYR A 176 -14.67 12.21 2.48
C TYR A 176 -13.27 11.59 2.29
N PRO A 177 -12.21 12.40 2.20
CA PRO A 177 -10.82 11.94 2.30
C PRO A 177 -10.56 11.20 3.61
N ILE A 178 -9.79 10.11 3.54
CA ILE A 178 -9.53 9.21 4.66
C ILE A 178 -8.11 9.47 5.18
N ILE A 179 -7.99 9.93 6.42
CA ILE A 179 -6.72 10.03 7.14
C ILE A 179 -6.39 8.63 7.63
N PHE A 180 -5.22 8.09 7.30
CA PHE A 180 -4.86 6.71 7.69
C PHE A 180 -3.41 6.59 8.13
N GLY A 181 -3.14 5.64 9.01
CA GLY A 181 -1.80 5.21 9.42
C GLY A 181 -1.43 3.86 8.83
N ILE A 182 -0.21 3.74 8.28
CA ILE A 182 0.26 2.60 7.49
C ILE A 182 1.70 2.18 7.86
N SER A 183 2.00 0.89 7.74
CA SER A 183 3.37 0.36 7.76
C SER A 183 4.03 0.56 6.38
N LEU A 184 5.18 1.24 6.34
CA LEU A 184 5.98 1.43 5.14
C LEU A 184 7.34 0.71 5.22
N TYR A 185 7.84 0.36 4.06
CA TYR A 185 9.07 -0.42 3.84
C TYR A 185 10.00 0.28 2.86
N ASP A 186 11.22 -0.22 2.70
CA ASP A 186 12.26 0.38 1.85
C ASP A 186 11.80 0.52 0.39
N SER A 187 11.02 -0.45 -0.12
CA SER A 187 10.37 -0.40 -1.44
C SER A 187 9.57 0.88 -1.71
N PHE A 188 8.89 1.46 -0.71
CA PHE A 188 8.09 2.68 -0.84
C PHE A 188 8.90 3.90 -1.29
N TYR A 189 10.16 3.99 -0.87
CA TYR A 189 11.06 5.11 -1.20
C TYR A 189 12.02 4.79 -2.34
N GLN A 190 12.06 3.52 -2.76
CA GLN A 190 12.83 3.04 -3.89
C GLN A 190 11.99 2.88 -5.17
N HIS A 191 10.79 3.49 -5.21
CA HIS A 191 9.92 3.51 -6.38
C HIS A 191 10.70 3.95 -7.64
N ARG A 192 10.72 3.10 -8.68
CA ARG A 192 11.52 3.30 -9.90
C ARG A 192 11.25 4.62 -10.59
N ARG A 193 10.04 5.17 -10.44
CA ARG A 193 9.59 6.46 -10.98
C ARG A 193 8.55 7.07 -10.01
N PRO A 194 8.20 8.36 -10.14
CA PRO A 194 7.57 9.08 -9.04
C PRO A 194 6.15 8.61 -8.71
N GLY A 195 5.93 8.20 -7.46
CA GLY A 195 4.61 8.15 -6.84
C GLY A 195 3.82 6.84 -6.95
N LEU A 196 4.03 5.97 -7.94
CA LEU A 196 3.41 4.63 -7.88
C LEU A 196 4.18 3.79 -6.86
N VAL A 197 3.43 3.19 -5.93
CA VAL A 197 3.99 2.51 -4.78
C VAL A 197 3.96 0.99 -5.04
N PRO A 198 5.11 0.29 -5.03
CA PRO A 198 5.10 -1.15 -4.85
C PRO A 198 4.54 -1.48 -3.47
N MET A 199 3.95 -2.66 -3.32
CA MET A 199 3.82 -3.24 -2.00
C MET A 199 5.20 -3.73 -1.47
N PRO A 200 5.29 -4.27 -0.25
CA PRO A 200 6.55 -4.78 0.26
C PRO A 200 6.76 -6.22 -0.19
N THR A 201 7.95 -6.51 -0.71
CA THR A 201 8.35 -7.87 -1.08
C THR A 201 8.12 -8.84 0.09
N PRO A 202 7.90 -10.15 -0.13
CA PRO A 202 7.64 -11.10 0.96
C PRO A 202 8.67 -11.03 2.09
N ARG A 203 9.95 -10.80 1.75
CA ARG A 203 11.03 -10.58 2.70
C ARG A 203 10.86 -9.30 3.54
N GLU A 204 10.38 -8.21 2.96
CA GLU A 204 10.04 -6.99 3.69
C GLU A 204 8.81 -7.20 4.58
N ALA A 205 7.75 -7.83 4.06
CA ALA A 205 6.54 -8.15 4.83
C ALA A 205 6.84 -9.00 6.08
N GLU A 206 7.80 -9.93 6.00
CA GLU A 206 8.30 -10.73 7.14
C GLU A 206 9.11 -9.92 8.18
N LEU A 207 9.56 -8.69 7.89
CA LEU A 207 10.36 -7.91 8.83
C LEU A 207 9.53 -7.40 10.02
N ALA A 208 9.93 -7.82 11.22
CA ALA A 208 9.44 -7.28 12.50
C ALA A 208 9.84 -5.81 12.76
N GLN A 209 10.35 -5.07 11.77
CA GLN A 209 10.63 -3.64 11.83
C GLN A 209 10.27 -2.99 10.49
N HIS A 210 9.29 -2.09 10.55
CA HIS A 210 8.75 -1.28 9.46
C HIS A 210 8.59 0.17 9.94
N GLY A 211 8.47 1.12 9.03
CA GLY A 211 8.30 2.54 9.36
C GLY A 211 6.83 2.92 9.51
N GLY A 212 6.45 3.54 10.63
CA GLY A 212 5.11 4.09 10.82
C GLY A 212 4.97 5.45 10.12
N HIS A 213 4.09 5.54 9.12
CA HIS A 213 3.74 6.79 8.45
C HIS A 213 2.22 7.03 8.43
N ALA A 214 1.80 8.28 8.25
CA ALA A 214 0.39 8.64 8.11
C ALA A 214 0.19 9.58 6.92
N MET A 215 -0.84 9.30 6.14
CA MET A 215 -1.14 9.97 4.87
C MET A 215 -2.66 10.16 4.69
N LEU A 216 -3.05 10.85 3.61
CA LEU A 216 -4.43 11.16 3.32
C LEU A 216 -4.85 10.52 2.00
N CYS A 217 -5.78 9.57 2.03
CA CYS A 217 -6.39 9.03 0.82
C CYS A 217 -7.43 10.02 0.27
N VAL A 218 -7.33 10.33 -1.03
CA VAL A 218 -8.07 11.40 -1.72
C VAL A 218 -8.80 10.94 -2.97
N GLY A 219 -8.81 9.63 -3.26
CA GLY A 219 -9.46 9.10 -4.46
C GLY A 219 -9.13 7.63 -4.69
N TYR A 220 -9.70 7.06 -5.74
CA TYR A 220 -9.48 5.68 -6.16
C TYR A 220 -9.78 5.50 -7.65
N SER A 221 -9.27 4.40 -8.23
CA SER A 221 -9.59 3.95 -9.58
C SER A 221 -9.64 2.43 -9.60
N ASP A 222 -10.83 1.87 -9.86
CA ASP A 222 -11.06 0.43 -9.95
C ASP A 222 -10.42 -0.16 -11.22
N VAL A 223 -10.22 0.63 -12.28
CA VAL A 223 -9.51 0.21 -13.51
C VAL A 223 -8.02 -0.02 -13.26
N ASP A 224 -7.46 0.68 -12.28
CA ASP A 224 -6.03 0.64 -11.92
C ASP A 224 -5.76 -0.09 -10.59
N GLN A 225 -6.82 -0.51 -9.88
CA GLN A 225 -6.81 -1.05 -8.50
C GLN A 225 -5.95 -0.24 -7.50
N VAL A 226 -5.90 1.09 -7.64
CA VAL A 226 -5.12 1.98 -6.76
C VAL A 226 -5.96 3.07 -6.09
N PHE A 227 -5.64 3.33 -4.83
CA PHE A 227 -6.02 4.55 -4.12
C PHE A 227 -5.08 5.71 -4.48
N ILE A 228 -5.64 6.89 -4.71
CA ILE A 228 -4.87 8.14 -4.84
C ILE A 228 -4.61 8.66 -3.41
N VAL A 229 -3.34 8.90 -3.08
CA VAL A 229 -2.90 9.29 -1.72
C VAL A 229 -2.08 10.57 -1.79
N ARG A 230 -2.39 11.54 -0.92
CA ARG A 230 -1.59 12.75 -0.68
C ARG A 230 -0.58 12.45 0.43
N ASN A 231 0.71 12.53 0.11
CA ASN A 231 1.80 12.46 1.09
C ASN A 231 2.05 13.87 1.68
N SER A 232 3.06 14.00 2.54
CA SER A 232 3.44 15.26 3.21
C SER A 232 4.94 15.55 3.08
N TRP A 233 5.51 15.24 1.91
CA TRP A 233 6.94 15.29 1.59
C TRP A 233 7.30 16.36 0.54
N GLY A 234 6.41 17.32 0.32
CA GLY A 234 6.52 18.39 -0.67
C GLY A 234 6.09 17.96 -2.08
N ALA A 235 5.72 18.95 -2.90
CA ALA A 235 5.29 18.72 -4.28
C ALA A 235 6.38 18.20 -5.23
N ASP A 236 7.66 18.24 -4.84
CA ASP A 236 8.78 17.67 -5.62
C ASP A 236 8.97 16.16 -5.38
N TRP A 237 8.27 15.55 -4.41
CA TRP A 237 8.28 14.09 -4.19
C TRP A 237 7.10 13.40 -4.89
N GLY A 238 7.30 12.18 -5.38
CA GLY A 238 6.22 11.39 -6.00
C GLY A 238 5.60 12.09 -7.21
N ASP A 239 4.34 11.78 -7.51
CA ASP A 239 3.60 12.49 -8.56
C ASP A 239 3.03 13.81 -8.01
N ARG A 240 3.83 14.87 -8.05
CA ARG A 240 3.47 16.23 -7.57
C ARG A 240 3.05 16.25 -6.09
N GLY A 241 3.70 15.44 -5.25
CA GLY A 241 3.40 15.23 -3.83
C GLY A 241 2.39 14.11 -3.54
N TYR A 242 1.84 13.47 -4.57
CA TYR A 242 0.92 12.34 -4.45
C TYR A 242 1.62 11.01 -4.71
N CYS A 243 1.01 9.95 -4.21
CA CYS A 243 1.31 8.58 -4.58
C CYS A 243 0.03 7.81 -4.96
N TYR A 244 0.21 6.72 -5.68
CA TYR A 244 -0.82 5.76 -6.06
C TYR A 244 -0.49 4.48 -5.32
N MET A 245 -1.36 4.07 -4.39
CA MET A 245 -1.14 2.91 -3.51
C MET A 245 -2.14 1.81 -3.88
N PRO A 246 -1.67 0.58 -4.17
CA PRO A 246 -2.54 -0.56 -4.45
C PRO A 246 -3.61 -0.78 -3.39
N TYR A 247 -4.81 -1.16 -3.82
CA TYR A 247 -5.95 -1.48 -2.95
C TYR A 247 -5.54 -2.49 -1.88
N ALA A 248 -5.07 -3.64 -2.36
CA ALA A 248 -4.21 -4.59 -1.68
C ALA A 248 -3.45 -4.05 -0.45
N TYR A 249 -2.39 -3.26 -0.66
CA TYR A 249 -1.50 -2.75 0.40
C TYR A 249 -2.28 -2.01 1.49
N LEU A 250 -3.24 -1.18 1.09
CA LEU A 250 -4.04 -0.40 2.04
C LEU A 250 -5.17 -1.21 2.70
N MET A 251 -5.51 -2.38 2.17
CA MET A 251 -6.51 -3.30 2.71
C MET A 251 -5.91 -4.46 3.53
N ASP A 252 -4.60 -4.74 3.44
CA ASP A 252 -3.91 -5.73 4.28
C ASP A 252 -3.93 -5.31 5.77
N PRO A 253 -4.55 -6.10 6.69
CA PRO A 253 -4.56 -5.82 8.12
C PRO A 253 -3.19 -5.87 8.82
N ALA A 254 -2.17 -6.49 8.21
CA ALA A 254 -0.80 -6.43 8.69
C ALA A 254 -0.23 -5.01 8.58
N GLN A 255 -0.48 -4.36 7.43
CA GLN A 255 0.03 -3.03 7.11
C GLN A 255 -0.91 -1.93 7.61
N ASN A 256 -2.18 -1.97 7.20
CA ASN A 256 -3.21 -1.06 7.67
C ASN A 256 -3.89 -1.63 8.92
N GLY A 257 -3.34 -1.28 10.07
CA GLY A 257 -3.83 -1.68 11.39
C GLY A 257 -5.22 -1.16 11.79
N GLY A 258 -6.01 -0.59 10.87
CA GLY A 258 -7.38 -0.13 11.10
C GLY A 258 -7.49 1.28 11.69
N ASP A 259 -6.39 2.02 11.81
CA ASP A 259 -6.37 3.42 12.29
C ASP A 259 -6.65 4.38 11.13
N SER A 260 -7.90 4.34 10.65
CA SER A 260 -8.37 5.01 9.42
C SER A 260 -9.64 5.84 9.70
N TRP A 261 -9.61 7.14 9.43
CA TRP A 261 -10.62 8.10 9.91
C TRP A 261 -11.06 9.09 8.83
N ILE A 262 -12.34 9.44 8.83
CA ILE A 262 -12.89 10.57 8.08
C ILE A 262 -13.40 11.67 9.02
N ILE A 263 -13.21 12.92 8.63
CA ILE A 263 -13.90 14.08 9.22
C ILE A 263 -15.14 14.37 8.38
N ARG A 264 -16.32 14.53 9.01
CA ARG A 264 -17.58 14.82 8.31
C ARG A 264 -18.09 16.22 8.62
N GLN A 265 -18.40 16.97 7.58
CA GLN A 265 -19.21 18.18 7.69
C GLN A 265 -20.70 17.83 7.85
N VAL A 266 -21.45 18.69 8.54
CA VAL A 266 -22.91 18.55 8.76
C VAL A 266 -23.72 18.85 7.49
N GLU A 267 -23.14 19.61 6.56
CA GLU A 267 -23.70 19.82 5.21
C GLU A 267 -23.22 18.72 4.26
N VAL A 268 -24.09 18.31 3.33
CA VAL A 268 -23.78 17.28 2.33
C VAL A 268 -22.97 17.92 1.21
N LEU A 269 -21.77 17.38 0.98
CA LEU A 269 -20.90 17.77 -0.13
C LEU A 269 -21.53 17.38 -1.48
N ASP A 270 -21.10 18.05 -2.55
CA ASP A 270 -21.43 17.58 -3.91
C ASP A 270 -20.60 16.33 -4.20
N GLU A 271 -21.24 15.16 -4.08
CA GLU A 271 -20.62 13.84 -4.21
C GLU A 271 -20.23 13.54 -5.66
N GLU A 272 -21.13 13.84 -6.59
CA GLU A 272 -21.05 13.43 -8.00
C GLU A 272 -20.00 14.24 -8.79
N ALA A 273 -19.56 15.38 -8.25
CA ALA A 273 -18.57 16.26 -8.87
C ALA A 273 -17.18 15.61 -9.02
N GLY A 274 -16.82 14.65 -8.15
CA GLY A 274 -15.50 14.01 -8.12
C GLY A 274 -15.43 12.66 -8.82
N TRP A 275 -16.48 12.22 -9.52
CA TRP A 275 -16.54 10.87 -10.12
C TRP A 275 -16.04 10.87 -11.56
N GLY A 276 -15.34 9.80 -11.94
CA GLY A 276 -14.96 9.50 -13.32
C GLY A 276 -15.92 8.53 -14.03
N GLU A 277 -15.77 8.44 -15.36
CA GLU A 277 -16.16 7.26 -16.13
C GLU A 277 -15.06 6.17 -16.02
N GLU A 278 -15.21 5.05 -16.72
CA GLU A 278 -14.26 3.92 -16.77
C GLU A 278 -13.01 4.29 -17.61
N GLU A 279 -12.23 5.24 -17.11
CA GLU A 279 -10.99 5.76 -17.72
C GLU A 279 -9.91 5.80 -16.62
N SER A 280 -8.70 5.30 -16.87
CA SER A 280 -7.60 5.23 -15.89
C SER A 280 -7.30 6.59 -15.20
N VAL A 281 -6.80 6.59 -13.95
CA VAL A 281 -6.20 7.79 -13.32
C VAL A 281 -4.74 8.00 -13.72
N LEU A 282 -4.18 7.04 -14.44
CA LEU A 282 -2.81 6.96 -14.93
C LEU A 282 -2.80 7.19 -16.47
N THR A 283 -1.62 7.38 -17.06
CA THR A 283 -1.53 7.64 -18.51
C THR A 283 -1.61 6.35 -19.31
N GLU A 284 -2.62 6.22 -20.17
CA GLU A 284 -2.77 5.07 -21.06
C GLU A 284 -1.58 4.87 -22.02
N PRO A 285 -1.10 3.62 -22.26
CA PRO A 285 0.00 3.33 -23.19
C PRO A 285 -0.19 3.90 -24.60
N GLY A 286 -1.42 3.92 -25.10
CA GLY A 286 -1.76 4.51 -26.40
C GLY A 286 -1.64 6.05 -26.41
N THR A 287 -1.94 6.71 -25.29
CA THR A 287 -1.79 8.16 -25.12
C THR A 287 -0.32 8.52 -24.98
N PHE A 288 0.42 7.79 -24.14
CA PHE A 288 1.87 7.94 -23.97
C PHE A 288 2.60 7.97 -25.32
N LEU A 289 2.41 6.94 -26.15
CA LEU A 289 3.07 6.84 -27.47
C LEU A 289 2.67 7.97 -28.43
N ALA A 290 1.45 8.50 -28.32
CA ALA A 290 0.93 9.55 -29.19
C ALA A 290 1.41 10.97 -28.79
N GLU A 291 1.82 11.18 -27.54
CA GLU A 291 2.32 12.47 -27.03
C GLU A 291 3.86 12.59 -27.06
N MET A 292 4.60 11.50 -27.34
CA MET A 292 6.05 11.55 -27.55
C MET A 292 6.45 12.41 -28.76
N ASP A 293 7.60 13.08 -28.67
CA ASP A 293 8.22 13.73 -29.83
C ASP A 293 9.09 12.78 -30.67
N ASP A 294 9.41 13.22 -31.90
CA ASP A 294 10.21 12.47 -32.89
C ASP A 294 11.58 11.98 -32.35
N GLU A 295 12.13 12.65 -31.33
CA GLU A 295 13.45 12.34 -30.75
C GLU A 295 13.31 11.26 -29.67
N THR A 296 12.40 11.47 -28.71
CA THR A 296 12.13 10.53 -27.61
C THR A 296 11.50 9.22 -28.12
N TYR A 297 10.59 9.29 -29.10
CA TYR A 297 10.06 8.09 -29.77
C TYR A 297 11.14 7.33 -30.54
N GLY A 298 12.13 8.05 -31.10
CA GLY A 298 13.31 7.46 -31.73
C GLY A 298 14.15 6.67 -30.74
N GLU A 299 14.42 7.22 -29.55
CA GLU A 299 15.15 6.52 -28.48
C GLU A 299 14.39 5.29 -27.97
N LEU A 300 13.06 5.36 -27.83
CA LEU A 300 12.22 4.21 -27.48
C LEU A 300 12.31 3.11 -28.55
N VAL A 301 12.22 3.45 -29.84
CA VAL A 301 12.32 2.47 -30.93
C VAL A 301 13.70 1.81 -30.99
N ASP A 302 14.78 2.57 -30.82
CA ASP A 302 16.15 2.04 -30.78
C ASP A 302 16.37 1.12 -29.56
N ALA A 303 15.72 1.40 -28.42
CA ALA A 303 15.76 0.54 -27.22
C ALA A 303 14.93 -0.75 -27.36
N MET A 304 13.74 -0.67 -27.96
CA MET A 304 12.86 -1.82 -28.18
C MET A 304 13.44 -2.80 -29.23
N GLY A 305 14.28 -2.33 -30.15
CA GLY A 305 15.07 -3.16 -31.06
C GLY A 305 14.25 -3.93 -32.10
N ASP A 306 14.55 -5.22 -32.28
CA ASP A 306 13.86 -6.07 -33.28
C ASP A 306 12.40 -6.42 -32.91
N VAL A 307 11.95 -6.09 -31.69
CA VAL A 307 10.58 -6.32 -31.20
C VAL A 307 9.98 -5.00 -30.72
N ALA A 308 9.18 -4.38 -31.59
CA ALA A 308 8.53 -3.09 -31.33
C ALA A 308 7.59 -3.11 -30.11
N PHE A 309 7.38 -1.94 -29.50
CA PHE A 309 6.66 -1.77 -28.24
C PHE A 309 5.29 -2.48 -28.21
N GLU A 310 4.46 -2.31 -29.24
CA GLU A 310 3.12 -2.91 -29.28
C GLU A 310 3.18 -4.44 -29.32
N ARG A 311 4.25 -5.00 -29.91
CA ARG A 311 4.48 -6.45 -29.95
C ARG A 311 5.08 -6.99 -28.65
N ARG A 312 5.77 -6.17 -27.87
CA ARG A 312 6.23 -6.47 -26.51
C ARG A 312 5.08 -6.41 -25.50
N MET A 313 4.23 -5.39 -25.57
CA MET A 313 2.98 -5.32 -24.82
C MET A 313 2.09 -6.54 -25.09
N ALA A 314 1.91 -6.90 -26.37
CA ALA A 314 1.20 -8.12 -26.74
C ALA A 314 1.91 -9.43 -26.36
N LEU A 315 3.21 -9.40 -26.04
CA LEU A 315 3.95 -10.56 -25.50
C LEU A 315 3.68 -10.73 -24.01
N LEU A 316 3.53 -9.65 -23.25
CA LEU A 316 3.15 -9.71 -21.83
C LEU A 316 1.72 -10.23 -21.66
N PHE A 317 0.75 -9.72 -22.44
CA PHE A 317 -0.62 -10.26 -22.42
C PHE A 317 -0.66 -11.76 -22.75
N VAL A 318 0.17 -12.22 -23.69
CA VAL A 318 0.30 -13.65 -24.01
C VAL A 318 1.00 -14.44 -22.90
N ALA A 319 2.03 -13.88 -22.26
CA ALA A 319 2.80 -14.60 -21.25
C ALA A 319 2.03 -14.80 -19.94
N VAL A 320 1.14 -13.86 -19.58
CA VAL A 320 0.16 -14.03 -18.50
C VAL A 320 -0.88 -15.06 -18.93
N ALA A 321 -1.58 -14.81 -20.06
CA ALA A 321 -2.58 -15.69 -20.68
C ALA A 321 -1.99 -16.96 -21.34
N SER A 322 -0.99 -17.57 -20.72
CA SER A 322 -0.34 -18.84 -21.11
C SER A 322 0.49 -19.42 -19.96
N ALA A 323 0.28 -18.98 -18.71
CA ALA A 323 1.05 -19.43 -17.56
C ALA A 323 0.60 -20.82 -17.09
N ASP A 324 -0.72 -21.02 -16.96
CA ASP A 324 -1.40 -22.29 -16.68
C ASP A 324 -1.16 -23.38 -17.76
N GLY A 325 -0.99 -22.94 -19.01
CA GLY A 325 -0.81 -23.75 -20.21
C GLY A 325 -2.02 -23.88 -21.16
N GLU A 326 -3.21 -23.34 -20.87
CA GLU A 326 -4.44 -23.44 -21.71
C GLU A 326 -5.12 -22.09 -22.02
N VAL A 327 -4.43 -21.22 -22.78
CA VAL A 327 -4.94 -19.94 -23.33
C VAL A 327 -6.41 -19.95 -23.77
N GLU A 328 -7.26 -19.13 -23.13
CA GLU A 328 -8.68 -19.02 -23.41
C GLU A 328 -8.99 -18.13 -24.64
N ASP A 329 -10.12 -18.42 -25.30
CA ASP A 329 -10.69 -17.58 -26.38
C ASP A 329 -11.20 -16.22 -25.84
N ALA A 330 -11.34 -16.06 -24.51
CA ALA A 330 -11.87 -14.89 -23.82
C ALA A 330 -10.78 -13.86 -23.47
N GLU A 331 -9.71 -14.28 -22.80
CA GLU A 331 -8.53 -13.48 -22.53
C GLU A 331 -7.93 -12.87 -23.81
N LEU A 332 -7.78 -13.70 -24.86
CA LEU A 332 -7.30 -13.26 -26.18
C LEU A 332 -8.26 -12.28 -26.87
N ALA A 333 -9.52 -12.21 -26.45
CA ALA A 333 -10.47 -11.20 -26.90
C ALA A 333 -10.32 -9.90 -26.10
N GLU A 334 -10.08 -9.95 -24.79
CA GLU A 334 -9.88 -8.76 -23.96
C GLU A 334 -8.51 -8.11 -24.22
N ALA A 335 -7.43 -8.89 -24.25
CA ALA A 335 -6.12 -8.44 -24.74
C ALA A 335 -6.20 -7.84 -26.17
N ALA A 336 -7.13 -8.31 -27.00
CA ALA A 336 -7.38 -7.73 -28.32
C ALA A 336 -8.14 -6.39 -28.28
N LEU A 337 -8.98 -6.13 -27.27
CA LEU A 337 -9.59 -4.83 -27.03
C LEU A 337 -8.55 -3.84 -26.48
N LEU A 338 -7.76 -4.24 -25.48
CA LEU A 338 -6.75 -3.41 -24.82
C LEU A 338 -5.60 -3.00 -25.77
N LEU A 339 -5.22 -3.86 -26.72
CA LEU A 339 -4.25 -3.51 -27.79
C LEU A 339 -4.81 -2.59 -28.89
N GLN A 340 -6.13 -2.41 -29.00
CA GLN A 340 -6.73 -1.65 -30.11
C GLN A 340 -6.46 -0.13 -30.02
N PRO A 341 -6.64 0.56 -28.87
CA PRO A 341 -6.24 1.96 -28.71
C PRO A 341 -4.76 2.22 -29.03
N VAL A 342 -3.87 1.31 -28.61
CA VAL A 342 -2.43 1.40 -28.86
C VAL A 342 -2.13 1.31 -30.36
N LEU A 343 -2.78 0.39 -31.07
CA LEU A 343 -2.64 0.27 -32.52
C LEU A 343 -3.22 1.44 -33.30
N ASP A 344 -4.35 2.01 -32.85
CA ASP A 344 -4.95 3.20 -33.47
C ASP A 344 -4.08 4.46 -33.24
N SER A 345 -3.53 4.65 -32.05
CA SER A 345 -2.57 5.73 -31.74
C SER A 345 -1.31 5.68 -32.61
N LEU A 346 -0.82 4.48 -32.94
CA LEU A 346 0.32 4.26 -33.82
C LEU A 346 -0.03 4.34 -35.33
N GLU A 347 -1.25 4.75 -35.70
CA GLU A 347 -1.83 4.67 -37.06
C GLU A 347 -1.62 3.28 -37.73
N SER A 348 -1.59 2.20 -36.94
CA SER A 348 -1.13 0.89 -37.39
C SER A 348 -2.15 0.19 -38.29
N SER A 349 -1.65 -0.49 -39.33
CA SER A 349 -2.49 -1.33 -40.21
C SER A 349 -2.53 -2.81 -39.80
N MET A 350 -2.01 -3.13 -38.62
CA MET A 350 -2.18 -4.44 -37.99
C MET A 350 -3.53 -4.49 -37.25
N SER A 351 -4.08 -5.68 -37.00
CA SER A 351 -5.20 -5.84 -36.06
C SER A 351 -4.72 -6.57 -34.81
N PRO A 352 -5.33 -6.34 -33.64
CA PRO A 352 -4.89 -6.91 -32.37
C PRO A 352 -4.73 -8.43 -32.41
N GLU A 353 -5.73 -9.15 -32.93
CA GLU A 353 -5.66 -10.60 -33.08
C GLU A 353 -4.59 -11.08 -34.08
N LYS A 354 -4.01 -10.23 -34.94
CA LYS A 354 -2.80 -10.58 -35.73
C LYS A 354 -1.50 -10.24 -35.00
N LEU A 355 -1.55 -9.34 -34.01
CA LEU A 355 -0.44 -8.98 -33.15
C LEU A 355 -0.25 -10.05 -32.06
N LEU A 356 -1.32 -10.45 -31.37
CA LEU A 356 -1.33 -11.58 -30.41
C LEU A 356 -0.82 -12.87 -31.06
N ARG A 357 -1.35 -13.28 -32.23
CA ARG A 357 -0.82 -14.44 -33.00
C ARG A 357 0.60 -14.29 -33.57
N LYS A 358 1.27 -13.16 -33.35
CA LYS A 358 2.71 -12.94 -33.58
C LYS A 358 3.51 -12.86 -32.28
N ALA A 359 2.86 -12.58 -31.15
CA ALA A 359 3.43 -12.59 -29.81
C ALA A 359 3.46 -14.04 -29.27
N GLN A 360 2.36 -14.78 -29.41
CA GLN A 360 2.30 -16.24 -29.21
C GLN A 360 3.48 -16.94 -29.90
N LYS A 361 3.75 -16.61 -31.16
CA LYS A 361 4.86 -17.20 -31.94
C LYS A 361 6.27 -16.69 -31.60
N LEU A 362 6.40 -15.85 -30.58
CA LEU A 362 7.66 -15.56 -29.90
C LEU A 362 7.71 -16.34 -28.59
N TYR A 363 6.61 -16.35 -27.83
CA TYR A 363 6.43 -17.11 -26.60
C TYR A 363 6.60 -18.63 -26.80
N ASP A 364 5.93 -19.22 -27.80
CA ASP A 364 6.08 -20.61 -28.27
C ASP A 364 7.51 -20.95 -28.81
N GLY A 365 8.47 -20.03 -28.72
CA GLY A 365 9.81 -20.12 -29.32
C GLY A 365 10.89 -20.52 -28.34
N ASP A 366 12.02 -21.03 -28.86
CA ASP A 366 13.17 -21.48 -28.05
C ASP A 366 13.76 -20.39 -27.12
N ASP A 367 13.48 -19.10 -27.39
CA ASP A 367 13.95 -17.92 -26.64
C ASP A 367 12.78 -17.13 -25.99
N GLY A 368 11.59 -17.75 -25.81
CA GLY A 368 10.34 -17.06 -25.45
C GLY A 368 10.33 -16.42 -24.06
N GLU A 369 10.65 -17.19 -23.03
CA GLU A 369 10.75 -16.75 -21.62
C GLU A 369 11.81 -15.64 -21.45
N ASP A 370 12.99 -15.81 -22.04
CA ASP A 370 14.07 -14.81 -22.06
C ASP A 370 13.58 -13.48 -22.64
N LEU A 371 12.76 -13.51 -23.69
CA LEU A 371 12.19 -12.30 -24.32
C LEU A 371 11.09 -11.64 -23.48
N VAL A 372 10.35 -12.40 -22.67
CA VAL A 372 9.43 -11.85 -21.65
C VAL A 372 10.25 -11.11 -20.59
N GLY A 373 11.28 -11.74 -20.02
CA GLY A 373 12.18 -11.11 -19.05
C GLY A 373 12.87 -9.86 -19.58
N GLU A 374 13.40 -9.90 -20.81
CA GLU A 374 13.98 -8.74 -21.49
C GLU A 374 12.94 -7.61 -21.67
N THR A 375 11.70 -7.98 -22.02
CA THR A 375 10.59 -7.03 -22.18
C THR A 375 10.23 -6.35 -20.87
N ILE A 376 10.11 -7.10 -19.77
CA ILE A 376 9.82 -6.56 -18.43
C ILE A 376 10.90 -5.53 -18.04
N VAL A 377 12.19 -5.84 -18.25
CA VAL A 377 13.31 -4.93 -17.97
C VAL A 377 13.26 -3.67 -18.84
N LEU A 378 13.12 -3.80 -20.16
CA LEU A 378 13.04 -2.65 -21.07
C LEU A 378 11.82 -1.76 -20.78
N PHE A 379 10.70 -2.37 -20.38
CA PHE A 379 9.50 -1.63 -19.97
C PHE A 379 9.73 -0.90 -18.65
N ALA A 380 10.47 -1.47 -17.70
CA ALA A 380 10.91 -0.80 -16.47
C ALA A 380 11.93 0.33 -16.71
N GLU A 381 12.72 0.28 -17.78
CA GLU A 381 13.73 1.31 -18.10
C GLU A 381 13.18 2.48 -18.94
N HIS A 382 12.29 2.23 -19.92
CA HIS A 382 11.98 3.22 -20.98
C HIS A 382 10.55 3.80 -20.99
N VAL A 383 9.65 3.33 -20.14
CA VAL A 383 8.24 3.76 -20.10
C VAL A 383 8.02 4.76 -18.94
N PRO A 384 6.90 5.50 -18.85
CA PRO A 384 6.46 6.12 -17.60
C PRO A 384 5.72 5.13 -16.68
N THR A 385 5.53 5.46 -15.40
CA THR A 385 5.10 4.46 -14.38
C THR A 385 3.63 4.53 -14.04
N ASP A 386 3.02 5.70 -14.16
CA ASP A 386 1.62 5.80 -14.52
C ASP A 386 1.29 4.88 -15.72
N VAL A 387 2.08 4.91 -16.79
CA VAL A 387 1.87 4.04 -17.96
C VAL A 387 2.10 2.55 -17.66
N LEU A 388 3.02 2.18 -16.77
CA LEU A 388 3.15 0.78 -16.31
C LEU A 388 2.07 0.34 -15.34
N GLY A 389 1.51 1.25 -14.52
CA GLY A 389 0.37 0.95 -13.65
C GLY A 389 -0.90 0.71 -14.46
N SER A 390 -1.18 1.56 -15.45
CA SER A 390 -2.25 1.33 -16.44
C SER A 390 -2.02 0.00 -17.17
N LEU A 391 -0.79 -0.28 -17.63
CA LEU A 391 -0.47 -1.58 -18.26
C LEU A 391 -0.61 -2.79 -17.31
N LEU A 392 -0.35 -2.65 -16.01
CA LEU A 392 -0.62 -3.73 -15.04
C LEU A 392 -2.12 -3.95 -14.83
N GLY A 393 -2.91 -2.87 -14.69
CA GLY A 393 -4.38 -2.96 -14.65
C GLY A 393 -4.94 -3.62 -15.91
N GLN A 394 -4.34 -3.37 -17.07
CA GLN A 394 -4.66 -4.05 -18.32
C GLN A 394 -4.25 -5.53 -18.33
N LEU A 395 -3.09 -5.90 -17.77
CA LEU A 395 -2.67 -7.31 -17.65
C LEU A 395 -3.62 -8.10 -16.73
N ARG A 396 -4.11 -7.48 -15.66
CA ARG A 396 -5.08 -8.07 -14.72
C ARG A 396 -6.46 -8.25 -15.35
N GLN A 397 -6.93 -7.28 -16.14
CA GLN A 397 -8.16 -7.41 -16.95
C GLN A 397 -8.12 -8.55 -17.98
N VAL A 398 -6.94 -9.04 -18.37
CA VAL A 398 -6.82 -10.23 -19.23
C VAL A 398 -7.12 -11.50 -18.44
N VAL A 399 -6.51 -11.68 -17.27
CA VAL A 399 -6.78 -12.81 -16.34
C VAL A 399 -8.24 -12.83 -15.89
N GLU A 400 -8.78 -11.68 -15.45
CA GLU A 400 -10.19 -11.56 -15.04
C GLU A 400 -11.21 -11.94 -16.15
N ALA A 401 -10.78 -12.03 -17.42
CA ALA A 401 -11.62 -12.43 -18.54
C ALA A 401 -11.62 -13.95 -18.81
N GLY A 402 -10.74 -14.73 -18.19
CA GLY A 402 -10.70 -16.20 -18.23
C GLY A 402 -11.75 -16.86 -17.32
N ASP A 403 -11.45 -18.05 -16.78
CA ASP A 403 -12.35 -18.76 -15.85
C ASP A 403 -12.01 -18.60 -14.35
N GLY A 404 -10.92 -17.92 -13.99
CA GLY A 404 -10.59 -17.47 -12.64
C GLY A 404 -9.23 -16.74 -12.56
N GLU A 405 -8.78 -16.40 -11.35
CA GLU A 405 -7.35 -16.18 -11.09
C GLU A 405 -6.72 -17.57 -10.85
N ASP A 406 -5.86 -18.04 -11.76
CA ASP A 406 -5.04 -19.25 -11.50
C ASP A 406 -3.75 -18.91 -10.72
N GLU A 407 -3.20 -19.90 -9.99
CA GLU A 407 -1.96 -19.73 -9.23
C GLU A 407 -0.76 -19.43 -10.15
N ASP A 408 -0.66 -20.07 -11.32
CA ASP A 408 0.46 -19.86 -12.26
C ASP A 408 0.40 -18.48 -12.93
N GLU A 409 -0.79 -18.00 -13.31
CA GLU A 409 -1.00 -16.65 -13.85
C GLU A 409 -0.69 -15.56 -12.83
N THR A 410 -1.07 -15.81 -11.57
CA THR A 410 -0.79 -14.92 -10.44
C THR A 410 0.72 -14.81 -10.19
N GLU A 411 1.49 -15.90 -10.27
CA GLU A 411 2.96 -15.83 -10.14
C GLU A 411 3.59 -15.01 -11.29
N VAL A 412 3.10 -15.12 -12.53
CA VAL A 412 3.60 -14.30 -13.65
C VAL A 412 3.24 -12.83 -13.48
N LEU A 413 2.02 -12.52 -13.03
CA LEU A 413 1.64 -11.15 -12.66
C LEU A 413 2.56 -10.61 -11.56
N ASP A 414 2.74 -11.33 -10.46
CA ASP A 414 3.56 -10.95 -9.30
C ASP A 414 5.07 -10.80 -9.64
N ALA A 415 5.56 -11.52 -10.66
CA ALA A 415 6.91 -11.32 -11.21
C ALA A 415 7.05 -10.00 -11.99
N ILE A 416 6.08 -9.67 -12.86
CA ILE A 416 6.02 -8.39 -13.61
C ILE A 416 5.92 -7.22 -12.61
N VAL A 417 4.97 -7.36 -11.68
CA VAL A 417 4.72 -6.55 -10.50
C VAL A 417 5.99 -6.21 -9.73
N THR A 418 6.73 -7.22 -9.27
CA THR A 418 7.98 -7.06 -8.50
C THR A 418 9.03 -6.31 -9.31
N ALA A 419 9.14 -6.63 -10.60
CA ALA A 419 10.14 -6.04 -11.49
C ALA A 419 9.83 -4.57 -11.84
N TRP A 420 8.56 -4.20 -11.98
CA TRP A 420 8.08 -2.84 -12.26
C TRP A 420 7.88 -1.98 -11.01
N GLN A 421 7.81 -2.62 -9.83
CA GLN A 421 7.45 -2.02 -8.55
C GLN A 421 6.01 -1.47 -8.51
N VAL A 422 5.05 -2.33 -8.83
CA VAL A 422 3.60 -2.10 -8.73
C VAL A 422 2.98 -3.44 -8.36
N GLU A 423 2.30 -3.60 -7.24
CA GLU A 423 2.02 -4.93 -6.65
C GLU A 423 0.59 -4.99 -6.09
N GLU A 424 -0.10 -6.14 -6.17
CA GLU A 424 -1.46 -6.30 -5.65
C GLU A 424 -1.56 -7.57 -4.76
N LEU A 425 -2.72 -7.86 -4.17
CA LEU A 425 -2.92 -8.97 -3.24
C LEU A 425 -4.07 -9.87 -3.65
N VAL A 426 -3.77 -11.15 -3.56
CA VAL A 426 -4.69 -12.29 -3.61
C VAL A 426 -5.79 -12.17 -2.55
N ALA A 427 -7.05 -12.33 -2.97
CA ALA A 427 -8.18 -12.65 -2.10
C ALA A 427 -8.26 -14.19 -1.91
N GLY A 428 -8.80 -14.76 -0.84
CA GLY A 428 -9.65 -14.16 0.19
C GLY A 428 -11.04 -14.81 0.32
N GLY A 429 -11.20 -16.09 -0.06
CA GLY A 429 -12.50 -16.78 0.00
C GLY A 429 -12.47 -18.31 0.14
N ASP A 430 -12.97 -18.79 1.28
CA ASP A 430 -13.59 -20.12 1.56
C ASP A 430 -12.95 -21.42 1.00
N ASP A 431 -12.27 -22.18 1.88
CA ASP A 431 -12.36 -23.65 1.90
C ASP A 431 -12.70 -24.17 3.31
N ASP A 432 -13.82 -24.90 3.40
CA ASP A 432 -14.22 -25.74 4.55
C ASP A 432 -15.20 -26.85 4.09
N SER A 433 -14.65 -27.97 3.61
CA SER A 433 -15.32 -29.27 3.78
C SER A 433 -14.33 -30.44 3.83
N GLY A 434 -14.02 -30.91 5.05
CA GLY A 434 -13.03 -31.98 5.28
C GLY A 434 -13.53 -33.43 5.17
N GLU A 435 -12.66 -34.34 5.64
CA GLU A 435 -12.76 -35.83 5.59
C GLU A 435 -12.50 -36.41 4.16
N ASP A 436 -11.75 -37.50 3.96
CA ASP A 436 -11.41 -38.61 4.89
C ASP A 436 -10.15 -39.42 4.48
N ALA A 437 -9.60 -40.15 5.46
CA ALA A 437 -8.89 -41.45 5.40
C ALA A 437 -7.51 -41.67 4.73
N SER A 438 -6.76 -42.58 5.39
CA SER A 438 -5.78 -43.58 4.88
C SER A 438 -4.43 -43.11 4.31
N GLU A 439 -3.35 -43.89 4.38
CA GLU A 439 -2.81 -44.90 5.34
C GLU A 439 -1.47 -45.38 4.73
N ASP A 440 -0.41 -45.45 5.55
CA ASP A 440 0.77 -46.36 5.47
C ASP A 440 1.60 -46.57 4.16
N GLU A 441 2.86 -47.01 4.40
CA GLU A 441 3.75 -47.77 3.50
C GLU A 441 4.27 -47.11 2.18
N ASP A 442 5.51 -47.32 1.72
CA ASP A 442 6.80 -47.66 2.36
C ASP A 442 7.92 -47.51 1.29
N GLU A 443 9.19 -47.69 1.68
CA GLU A 443 10.35 -48.04 0.81
C GLU A 443 10.77 -47.05 -0.32
N SER A 444 12.03 -46.97 -0.78
CA SER A 444 13.36 -47.31 -0.22
C SER A 444 14.47 -46.79 -1.17
N GLU A 445 15.75 -46.93 -0.78
CA GLU A 445 16.94 -47.12 -1.66
C GLU A 445 17.36 -45.94 -2.60
N GLU A 446 18.63 -45.70 -2.97
CA GLU A 446 19.97 -46.27 -2.68
C GLU A 446 20.86 -45.09 -2.16
N GLU A 447 21.76 -45.18 -1.16
CA GLU A 447 23.07 -45.88 -1.08
C GLU A 447 24.16 -45.37 -2.06
N ASP A 448 25.44 -45.72 -1.79
CA ASP A 448 26.72 -45.21 -2.35
C ASP A 448 27.21 -43.82 -1.83
N ASP A 449 28.47 -43.60 -1.39
CA ASP A 449 29.58 -44.56 -1.19
C ASP A 449 30.65 -44.11 -0.15
N GLU A 450 31.44 -45.11 0.27
CA GLU A 450 32.42 -45.31 1.37
C GLU A 450 33.62 -44.34 1.70
N GLU A 451 34.20 -44.59 2.90
CA GLU A 451 35.60 -44.35 3.40
C GLU A 451 36.16 -42.89 3.46
N TYR A 452 36.90 -42.41 4.48
CA TYR A 452 37.90 -42.98 5.42
C TYR A 452 37.81 -42.31 6.83
N GLU A 453 38.11 -42.94 7.97
CA GLU A 453 39.46 -43.13 8.62
C GLU A 453 40.33 -41.84 8.65
N ASP A 454 40.98 -41.41 9.75
CA ASP A 454 41.03 -41.84 11.18
C ASP A 454 41.59 -40.63 12.02
N ASP A 455 41.86 -40.82 13.31
CA ASP A 455 42.88 -40.18 14.17
C ASP A 455 42.38 -39.60 15.54
N GLU A 456 42.75 -40.34 16.60
CA GLU A 456 43.06 -39.93 17.99
C GLU A 456 41.93 -39.27 18.85
N ALA A 457 41.58 -39.74 20.06
CA ALA A 457 42.40 -40.06 21.26
C ALA A 457 43.09 -38.80 21.84
N GLU A 458 43.21 -38.58 23.15
CA GLU A 458 42.79 -39.30 24.37
C GLU A 458 42.69 -38.24 25.51
N ASP A 459 42.06 -38.57 26.65
CA ASP A 459 42.27 -37.98 28.01
C ASP A 459 41.16 -38.54 28.93
N GLU A 460 41.43 -39.56 29.73
CA GLU A 460 41.83 -39.49 31.16
C GLU A 460 40.70 -38.95 32.08
N GLU A 461 40.05 -39.80 32.89
CA GLU A 461 40.40 -40.20 34.28
C GLU A 461 40.18 -39.06 35.31
N GLU A 462 39.75 -39.25 36.57
CA GLU A 462 39.52 -40.44 37.42
C GLU A 462 38.44 -40.11 38.50
N ASP A 463 37.82 -41.13 39.11
CA ASP A 463 37.33 -41.24 40.51
C ASP A 463 36.63 -40.12 41.31
N GLY A 464 35.69 -40.53 42.20
CA GLY A 464 36.10 -40.44 43.62
C GLY A 464 35.15 -40.18 44.82
N GLU A 465 33.84 -40.46 44.78
CA GLU A 465 32.96 -40.72 45.96
C GLU A 465 32.79 -39.70 47.15
N ARG A 466 31.74 -39.95 47.97
CA ARG A 466 31.47 -39.54 49.39
C ARG A 466 30.81 -38.17 49.66
N GLU A 467 29.94 -38.00 50.68
CA GLU A 467 29.24 -38.94 51.61
C GLU A 467 28.00 -38.24 52.25
N ASP A 468 26.97 -39.04 52.59
CA ASP A 468 26.02 -38.97 53.73
C ASP A 468 25.04 -37.79 54.04
N GLY A 469 23.92 -38.14 54.71
CA GLY A 469 22.85 -37.28 55.27
C GLY A 469 21.44 -37.57 54.68
N GLU A 470 20.40 -38.14 55.33
CA GLU A 470 19.86 -38.03 56.73
C GLU A 470 19.39 -36.59 57.08
N GLU A 471 18.31 -36.27 57.80
CA GLU A 471 17.09 -36.90 58.39
C GLU A 471 16.08 -35.70 58.61
N GLU A 472 14.76 -35.76 58.91
CA GLU A 472 13.78 -36.78 59.38
C GLU A 472 12.49 -36.78 58.49
N GLU A 473 11.44 -37.51 58.91
CA GLU A 473 10.07 -37.69 58.37
C GLU A 473 9.04 -36.65 58.94
N ASP A 474 7.74 -36.68 58.56
CA ASP A 474 6.59 -36.93 59.49
C ASP A 474 5.18 -36.96 58.80
N GLU A 475 4.17 -37.44 59.54
CA GLU A 475 2.75 -37.78 59.23
C GLU A 475 1.78 -36.58 59.00
N GLY A 476 0.51 -36.72 58.57
CA GLY A 476 -0.34 -37.92 58.39
C GLY A 476 -1.76 -37.67 57.83
N GLU A 477 -2.63 -38.67 57.96
CA GLU A 477 -3.96 -38.84 57.32
C GLU A 477 -5.11 -38.00 57.94
N TYR A 478 -6.26 -37.90 57.24
CA TYR A 478 -7.61 -38.18 57.78
C TYR A 478 -8.69 -38.29 56.66
N GLU A 479 -9.92 -38.70 57.02
CA GLU A 479 -10.85 -39.49 56.18
C GLU A 479 -12.14 -38.77 55.65
N GLU A 480 -12.78 -39.44 54.68
CA GLU A 480 -14.23 -39.53 54.37
C GLU A 480 -15.04 -38.39 53.67
N ASP A 481 -15.88 -38.88 52.72
CA ASP A 481 -17.20 -38.46 52.21
C ASP A 481 -17.56 -37.00 51.82
N ASP A 482 -18.06 -36.85 50.57
CA ASP A 482 -19.46 -36.43 50.35
C ASP A 482 -20.05 -37.03 49.04
N GLU A 483 -21.37 -36.96 48.87
CA GLU A 483 -22.17 -37.69 47.88
C GLU A 483 -22.54 -36.94 46.57
N ARG A 484 -22.68 -37.72 45.49
CA ARG A 484 -23.65 -37.60 44.35
C ARG A 484 -23.86 -36.27 43.59
N GLU A 485 -23.79 -36.42 42.27
CA GLU A 485 -24.82 -36.02 41.28
C GLU A 485 -25.86 -34.95 41.69
N ARG A 486 -25.68 -33.70 41.21
CA ARG A 486 -26.58 -33.07 40.22
C ARG A 486 -26.16 -31.67 39.76
#